data_AF-A0A4Q5U0X9-F1
#
_entry.id   AF-A0A4Q5U0X9-F1
#
_cell.length_a   1.000
_cell.length_b   1.000
_cell.length_c   1.000
_cell.angle_alpha   90.00
_cell.angle_beta   90.00
_cell.angle_gamma   90.00
#
_symmetry.space_group_name_H-M   'P 1'
#
loop_
_entity.id
_entity.type
_entity.pdbx_description
1 polymer ?
#
loop_
_entity_poly.entity_id
_entity_poly.type
_entity_poly.pdbx_seq_one_letter_code
_entity_poly.pdbx_strand_id
1 'polypeptide(L)'
;YPLQSLRREMKTIPEIPLYIDASNEWSMTRLNEFVASLSPRVALHASDGERIRLHLAAVLVSNFTNHLYALAERYCKKEGIDFTQLYPLILETASRLGTVAAASLQTGPAIRGDEATIQAHLALLDGHPHLQPVYRMLSDSIRESSWMAAMP
;
A
#
# COMPACT_ATOMS: atom_id res chain seq x y z
N TYR A 1 17.07 -7.25 6.09
CA TYR A 1 15.94 -6.30 5.99
C TYR A 1 14.71 -7.03 5.46
N PRO A 2 13.76 -7.40 6.35
CA PRO A 2 12.48 -7.97 5.92
C PRO A 2 11.63 -6.90 5.24
N LEU A 3 11.08 -7.19 4.06
CA LEU A 3 10.14 -6.29 3.38
C LEU A 3 8.71 -6.45 3.93
N GLN A 4 8.60 -6.41 5.27
CA GLN A 4 7.34 -6.44 5.99
C GLN A 4 7.53 -5.91 7.41
N SER A 5 6.49 -5.26 7.95
CA SER A 5 6.45 -4.95 9.38
C SER A 5 6.32 -6.25 10.19
N LEU A 6 7.36 -6.60 10.94
CA LEU A 6 7.33 -7.70 11.90
C LEU A 6 6.71 -7.22 13.20
N ARG A 7 5.80 -8.02 13.77
CA ARG A 7 5.12 -7.75 15.03
C ARG A 7 5.52 -8.80 16.06
N ARG A 8 5.61 -8.41 17.33
CA ARG A 8 6.07 -9.27 18.42
C ARG A 8 5.20 -10.53 18.58
N GLU A 9 3.93 -10.42 18.26
CA GLU A 9 2.93 -11.48 18.42
C GLU A 9 2.94 -12.50 17.27
N MET A 10 3.75 -12.28 16.23
CA MET A 10 3.85 -13.19 15.09
C MET A 10 4.51 -14.50 15.53
N LYS A 11 3.72 -15.58 15.53
CA LYS A 11 4.21 -16.93 15.86
C LYS A 11 5.12 -17.52 14.78
N THR A 12 4.94 -17.08 13.53
CA THR A 12 5.73 -17.50 12.39
C THR A 12 6.09 -16.29 11.54
N ILE A 13 7.26 -16.33 10.91
CA ILE A 13 7.65 -15.35 9.91
C ILE A 13 6.95 -15.78 8.60
N PRO A 14 6.10 -14.92 8.01
CA PRO A 14 5.47 -15.21 6.73
C PRO A 14 6.52 -15.27 5.63
N GLU A 15 6.17 -15.87 4.50
CA GLU A 15 7.08 -16.03 3.37
C GLU A 15 7.30 -14.68 2.67
N ILE A 16 8.22 -13.89 3.20
CA ILE A 16 8.51 -12.52 2.78
C ILE A 16 9.90 -12.41 2.15
N PRO A 17 10.10 -11.44 1.24
CA PRO A 17 11.44 -11.09 0.78
C PRO A 17 12.33 -10.63 1.93
N LEU A 18 13.53 -11.22 2.02
CA LEU A 18 14.57 -10.84 2.97
C LEU A 18 15.74 -10.27 2.17
N TYR A 19 16.00 -8.97 2.34
CA TYR A 19 17.12 -8.29 1.69
C TYR A 19 18.35 -8.25 2.59
N ILE A 20 19.52 -8.53 2.04
CA ILE A 20 20.81 -8.50 2.73
C ILE A 20 21.80 -7.61 2.00
N ASP A 21 22.75 -7.06 2.75
CA ASP A 21 23.89 -6.28 2.27
C ASP A 21 25.06 -6.54 3.22
N ALA A 22 26.29 -6.54 2.70
CA ALA A 22 27.49 -6.79 3.48
C ALA A 22 28.71 -6.09 2.88
N SER A 23 29.65 -5.67 3.74
CA SER A 23 30.88 -4.99 3.31
C SER A 23 31.96 -5.92 2.76
N ASN A 24 31.79 -7.24 2.88
CA ASN A 24 32.75 -8.24 2.41
C ASN A 24 32.08 -9.62 2.25
N GLU A 25 32.76 -10.51 1.51
CA GLU A 25 32.31 -11.87 1.18
C GLU A 25 32.07 -12.77 2.40
N TRP A 26 32.92 -12.66 3.43
CA TRP A 26 32.76 -13.45 4.65
C TRP A 26 31.46 -13.10 5.37
N SER A 27 31.17 -11.81 5.54
CA SER A 27 29.92 -11.32 6.12
C SER A 27 28.70 -11.68 5.25
N MET A 28 28.83 -11.60 3.92
CA MET A 28 27.77 -11.99 2.99
C MET A 28 27.42 -13.48 3.12
N THR A 29 28.44 -14.34 3.23
CA THR A 29 28.25 -15.78 3.42
C THR A 29 27.48 -16.08 4.70
N ARG A 30 27.87 -15.43 5.81
CA ARG A 30 27.19 -15.60 7.11
C ARG A 30 25.75 -15.10 7.11
N LEU A 31 25.48 -13.98 6.43
CA LEU A 31 24.11 -13.47 6.29
C LEU A 31 23.22 -14.42 5.47
N ASN A 32 23.76 -15.03 4.42
CA ASN A 32 23.02 -16.02 3.64
C ASN A 32 22.66 -17.26 4.46
N GLU A 33 23.62 -17.81 5.22
CA GLU A 33 23.37 -18.94 6.13
C GLU A 33 22.28 -18.59 7.17
N PHE A 34 22.35 -17.38 7.73
CA PHE A 34 21.36 -16.91 8.70
C PHE A 34 19.98 -16.78 8.07
N VAL A 35 19.86 -16.16 6.90
CA VAL A 35 18.56 -16.02 6.20
C VAL A 35 17.98 -17.38 5.82
N ALA A 36 18.79 -18.33 5.36
CA ALA A 36 18.36 -19.68 5.04
C ALA A 36 17.79 -20.44 6.27
N SER A 37 18.22 -20.08 7.48
CA SER A 37 17.65 -20.63 8.72
C SER A 37 16.27 -20.06 9.08
N LEU A 38 15.91 -18.89 8.52
CA LEU A 38 14.67 -18.16 8.83
C LEU A 38 13.58 -18.36 7.78
N SER A 39 13.97 -18.57 6.53
CA SER A 39 13.05 -18.61 5.40
C SER A 39 13.52 -19.61 4.35
N PRO A 40 12.61 -20.37 3.70
CA PRO A 40 12.96 -21.19 2.56
C PRO A 40 13.31 -20.37 1.31
N ARG A 41 13.00 -19.06 1.30
CA ARG A 41 13.37 -18.15 0.20
C ARG A 41 14.84 -17.74 0.28
N VAL A 42 15.50 -17.72 -0.88
CA VAL A 42 16.85 -17.16 -1.03
C VAL A 42 16.82 -15.67 -0.69
N ALA A 43 17.84 -15.21 0.05
CA ALA A 43 18.03 -13.82 0.35
C ALA A 43 18.26 -13.01 -0.94
N LEU A 44 17.70 -11.81 -1.01
CA LEU A 44 17.94 -10.88 -2.12
C LEU A 44 19.03 -9.90 -1.71
N HIS A 45 19.91 -9.54 -2.63
CA HIS A 45 20.85 -8.45 -2.40
C HIS A 45 20.15 -7.10 -2.62
N ALA A 46 20.39 -6.12 -1.74
CA ALA A 46 20.04 -4.73 -1.99
C ALA A 46 20.98 -3.81 -1.22
N SER A 47 21.66 -2.93 -1.95
CA SER A 47 22.44 -1.84 -1.38
C SER A 47 21.58 -0.90 -0.54
N ASP A 48 22.20 -0.08 0.30
CA ASP A 48 21.49 0.95 1.07
C ASP A 48 20.60 1.87 0.21
N GLY A 49 21.08 2.26 -0.97
CA GLY A 49 20.31 3.08 -1.90
C GLY A 49 19.06 2.35 -2.45
N GLU A 50 19.17 1.05 -2.74
CA GLU A 50 18.04 0.22 -3.17
C GLU A 50 17.06 -0.02 -2.02
N ARG A 51 17.57 -0.27 -0.81
CA ARG A 51 16.76 -0.46 0.39
C ARG A 51 15.89 0.75 0.71
N ILE A 52 16.42 1.97 0.56
CA ILE A 52 15.64 3.20 0.77
C ILE A 52 14.50 3.30 -0.25
N ARG A 53 14.75 3.01 -1.54
CA ARG A 53 13.71 3.01 -2.57
C ARG A 53 12.64 1.94 -2.32
N LEU A 54 13.05 0.74 -1.94
CA LEU A 54 12.14 -0.34 -1.56
C LEU A 54 11.30 0.02 -0.32
N HIS A 55 11.91 0.68 0.67
CA HIS A 55 11.20 1.13 1.86
C HIS A 55 10.13 2.17 1.53
N LEU A 56 10.45 3.15 0.68
CA LEU A 56 9.47 4.12 0.20
C LEU A 56 8.28 3.42 -0.47
N ALA A 57 8.54 2.48 -1.37
CA ALA A 57 7.48 1.69 -2.01
C ALA A 57 6.63 0.92 -0.98
N ALA A 58 7.26 0.31 0.03
CA ALA A 58 6.58 -0.41 1.10
C ALA A 58 5.68 0.52 1.95
N VAL A 59 6.13 1.74 2.23
CA VAL A 59 5.34 2.76 2.94
C VAL A 59 4.08 3.12 2.15
N LEU A 60 4.19 3.31 0.83
CA LEU A 60 3.05 3.61 -0.04
C LEU A 60 2.01 2.48 -0.02
N VAL A 61 2.43 1.24 -0.28
CA VAL A 61 1.50 0.11 -0.47
C VAL A 61 0.94 -0.45 0.84
N SER A 62 1.63 -0.24 1.96
CA SER A 62 1.21 -0.78 3.27
C SER A 62 0.82 0.31 4.26
N ASN A 63 1.73 1.20 4.63
CA ASN A 63 1.47 2.15 5.72
C ASN A 63 0.44 3.20 5.34
N PHE A 64 0.56 3.82 4.17
CA PHE A 64 -0.40 4.82 3.70
C PHE A 64 -1.74 4.18 3.35
N THR A 65 -1.73 3.04 2.66
CA THR A 65 -2.95 2.25 2.42
C THR A 65 -3.71 1.92 3.71
N ASN A 66 -3.01 1.46 4.77
CA ASN A 66 -3.62 1.21 6.07
C ASN A 66 -4.17 2.49 6.72
N HIS A 67 -3.49 3.62 6.56
CA HIS A 67 -4.00 4.89 7.06
C HIS A 67 -5.32 5.29 6.37
N LEU A 68 -5.46 5.02 5.06
CA LEU A 68 -6.73 5.23 4.35
C LEU A 68 -7.84 4.37 4.93
N TYR A 69 -7.57 3.10 5.29
CA TYR A 69 -8.54 2.25 5.98
C TYR A 69 -8.95 2.85 7.33
N ALA A 70 -8.00 3.35 8.12
CA ALA A 70 -8.28 3.96 9.42
C ALA A 70 -9.12 5.25 9.29
N LEU A 71 -8.87 6.07 8.25
CA LEU A 71 -9.69 7.25 7.98
C LEU A 71 -11.12 6.86 7.56
N ALA A 72 -11.27 5.85 6.71
CA ALA A 72 -12.56 5.33 6.28
C ALA A 72 -13.35 4.71 7.45
N GLU A 73 -12.70 3.94 8.31
CA GLU A 73 -13.32 3.36 9.52
C GLU A 73 -13.84 4.45 10.46
N ARG A 74 -13.04 5.51 10.66
CA ARG A 74 -13.47 6.68 11.45
C ARG A 74 -14.66 7.40 10.85
N TYR A 75 -14.67 7.58 9.52
CA TYR A 75 -15.81 8.15 8.80
C TYR A 75 -17.05 7.29 9.00
N CYS A 76 -16.97 5.98 8.72
CA CYS A 76 -18.07 5.03 8.89
C CYS A 76 -18.63 5.06 10.31
N LYS A 77 -17.76 5.03 11.33
CA LYS A 77 -18.17 5.13 12.73
C LYS A 77 -18.95 6.40 13.04
N LYS A 78 -18.52 7.54 12.50
CA LYS A 78 -19.19 8.84 12.73
C LYS A 78 -20.53 8.94 12.01
N GLU A 79 -20.65 8.32 10.84
CA GLU A 79 -21.89 8.29 10.03
C GLU A 79 -22.82 7.11 10.37
N GLY A 80 -22.48 6.28 11.38
CA GLY A 80 -23.30 5.12 11.77
C GLY A 80 -23.28 3.96 10.77
N ILE A 81 -22.24 3.88 9.93
CA ILE A 81 -22.03 2.83 8.95
C ILE A 81 -21.14 1.73 9.56
N ASP A 82 -21.52 0.47 9.38
CA ASP A 82 -20.68 -0.67 9.76
C ASP A 82 -19.52 -0.84 8.77
N PHE A 83 -18.31 -0.56 9.23
CA PHE A 83 -17.09 -0.63 8.42
C PHE A 83 -16.81 -2.05 7.88
N THR A 84 -17.29 -3.10 8.56
CA THR A 84 -17.06 -4.49 8.12
C THR A 84 -17.70 -4.80 6.77
N GLN A 85 -18.72 -4.04 6.37
CA GLN A 85 -19.35 -4.13 5.05
C GLN A 85 -18.38 -3.79 3.92
N LEU A 86 -17.29 -3.08 4.19
CA LEU A 86 -16.28 -2.70 3.21
C LEU A 86 -15.14 -3.72 3.08
N TYR A 87 -15.05 -4.72 3.96
CA TYR A 87 -13.99 -5.73 3.93
C TYR A 87 -13.93 -6.51 2.61
N PRO A 88 -15.05 -6.96 2.01
CA PRO A 88 -15.01 -7.64 0.72
C PRO A 88 -14.34 -6.79 -0.37
N LEU A 89 -14.62 -5.48 -0.41
CA LEU A 89 -14.05 -4.55 -1.39
C LEU A 89 -12.53 -4.40 -1.22
N ILE A 90 -12.05 -4.31 0.03
CA ILE A 90 -10.63 -4.22 0.35
C ILE A 90 -9.90 -5.50 -0.11
N LEU A 91 -10.47 -6.66 0.21
CA LEU A 91 -9.88 -7.95 -0.14
C LEU A 91 -9.88 -8.19 -1.65
N GLU A 92 -10.97 -7.89 -2.34
CA GLU A 92 -11.06 -7.99 -3.79
C GLU A 92 -9.96 -7.18 -4.46
N THR A 93 -9.84 -5.89 -4.09
CA THR A 93 -8.85 -4.98 -4.67
C THR A 93 -7.42 -5.50 -4.47
N ALA A 94 -7.09 -5.92 -3.25
CA ALA A 94 -5.76 -6.45 -2.94
C ALA A 94 -5.46 -7.77 -3.66
N SER A 95 -6.45 -8.68 -3.73
CA SER A 95 -6.27 -10.01 -4.32
C SER A 95 -5.96 -9.97 -5.82
N ARG A 96 -6.47 -8.96 -6.55
CA ARG A 96 -6.27 -8.82 -8.00
C ARG A 96 -4.87 -8.36 -8.39
N LEU A 97 -4.10 -7.78 -7.47
CA LEU A 97 -2.74 -7.29 -7.76
C LEU A 97 -1.74 -8.40 -8.12
N GLY A 98 -2.06 -9.66 -7.80
CA GLY A 98 -1.23 -10.80 -8.21
C GLY A 98 -1.34 -11.15 -9.69
N THR A 99 -2.38 -10.67 -10.39
CA THR A 99 -2.67 -11.05 -11.78
C THR A 99 -2.98 -9.86 -12.70
N VAL A 100 -3.29 -8.69 -12.14
CA VAL A 100 -3.66 -7.49 -12.88
C VAL A 100 -2.82 -6.30 -12.40
N ALA A 101 -2.32 -5.50 -13.34
CA ALA A 101 -1.56 -4.30 -13.03
C ALA A 101 -2.40 -3.29 -12.21
N ALA A 102 -1.80 -2.69 -11.19
CA ALA A 102 -2.50 -1.76 -10.29
C ALA A 102 -3.21 -0.61 -11.04
N ALA A 103 -2.56 -0.06 -12.07
CA ALA A 103 -3.12 1.04 -12.87
C ALA A 103 -4.42 0.64 -13.61
N SER A 104 -4.52 -0.58 -14.11
CA SER A 104 -5.73 -1.04 -14.82
C SER A 104 -6.87 -1.43 -13.89
N LEU A 105 -6.61 -1.55 -12.58
CA LEU A 105 -7.64 -1.72 -11.55
C LEU A 105 -8.26 -0.39 -11.12
N GLN A 106 -7.70 0.76 -11.53
CA GLN A 106 -8.19 2.06 -11.12
C GLN A 106 -9.61 2.29 -11.66
N THR A 107 -10.55 2.53 -10.75
CA THR A 107 -11.95 2.85 -11.05
C THR A 107 -12.41 4.04 -10.20
N GLY A 108 -13.71 4.35 -10.23
CA GLY A 108 -14.32 5.41 -9.41
C GLY A 108 -14.56 6.73 -10.16
N PRO A 109 -15.09 7.74 -9.46
CA PRO A 109 -15.52 9.00 -10.09
C PRO A 109 -14.34 9.85 -10.60
N ALA A 110 -13.19 9.83 -9.91
CA ALA A 110 -12.01 10.60 -10.28
C ALA A 110 -11.48 10.25 -11.67
N ILE A 111 -11.25 8.95 -11.95
CA ILE A 111 -10.76 8.50 -13.26
C ILE A 111 -11.78 8.73 -14.39
N ARG A 112 -13.08 8.76 -14.07
CA ARG A 112 -14.16 9.01 -15.04
C ARG A 112 -14.44 10.50 -15.27
N GLY A 113 -13.84 11.40 -14.48
CA GLY A 113 -14.17 12.83 -14.50
C GLY A 113 -15.60 13.13 -14.03
N ASP A 114 -16.17 12.29 -13.15
CA ASP A 114 -17.51 12.47 -12.60
C ASP A 114 -17.51 13.52 -11.48
N GLU A 115 -17.47 14.78 -11.90
CA GLU A 115 -17.35 15.93 -11.01
C GLU A 115 -18.59 16.08 -10.10
N ALA A 116 -19.78 15.71 -10.57
CA ALA A 116 -21.00 15.78 -9.76
C ALA A 116 -20.90 14.87 -8.53
N THR A 117 -20.44 13.62 -8.72
CA THR A 117 -20.20 12.69 -7.62
C THR A 117 -19.08 13.18 -6.68
N ILE A 118 -17.98 13.72 -7.24
CA ILE A 118 -16.86 14.26 -6.44
C ILE A 118 -17.34 15.41 -5.53
N GLN A 119 -18.12 16.36 -6.07
CA GLN A 119 -18.64 17.47 -5.28
C GLN A 119 -19.62 17.01 -4.20
N ALA A 120 -20.47 16.03 -4.50
CA ALA A 120 -21.34 15.42 -3.49
C ALA A 120 -20.54 14.76 -2.35
N HIS A 121 -19.46 14.02 -2.67
CA HIS A 121 -18.58 13.46 -1.66
C HIS A 121 -17.88 14.54 -0.83
N LEU A 122 -17.38 15.61 -1.46
CA LEU A 122 -16.72 16.71 -0.74
C LEU A 122 -17.67 17.37 0.26
N ALA A 123 -18.93 17.58 -0.10
CA ALA A 123 -19.96 18.11 0.80
C ALA A 123 -20.23 17.17 2.00
N LEU A 124 -20.29 15.85 1.78
CA LEU A 124 -20.39 14.87 2.88
C LEU A 124 -19.17 14.93 3.82
N LEU A 125 -18.01 15.32 3.28
CA LEU A 125 -16.75 15.40 4.02
C LEU A 125 -16.53 16.75 4.74
N ASP A 126 -17.44 17.72 4.66
CA ASP A 126 -17.30 19.02 5.35
C ASP A 126 -17.17 18.86 6.88
N GLY A 127 -17.80 17.82 7.45
CA GLY A 127 -17.65 17.45 8.85
C GLY A 127 -16.38 16.68 9.19
N HIS A 128 -15.47 16.45 8.23
CA HIS A 128 -14.34 15.52 8.32
C HIS A 128 -13.03 16.17 7.85
N PRO A 129 -12.51 17.19 8.57
CA PRO A 129 -11.42 18.06 8.12
C PRO A 129 -10.08 17.36 7.86
N HIS A 130 -9.88 16.15 8.38
CA HIS A 130 -8.67 15.36 8.10
C HIS A 130 -8.81 14.45 6.88
N LEU A 131 -10.04 14.03 6.53
CA LEU A 131 -10.29 13.13 5.40
C LEU A 131 -10.54 13.92 4.11
N GLN A 132 -11.22 15.07 4.18
CA GLN A 132 -11.54 15.89 3.00
C GLN A 132 -10.28 16.28 2.18
N PRO A 133 -9.16 16.75 2.78
CA PRO A 133 -7.97 17.09 2.01
C PRO A 133 -7.31 15.87 1.35
N VAL A 134 -7.31 14.74 2.04
CA VAL A 134 -6.78 13.47 1.51
C VAL A 134 -7.60 13.00 0.32
N TYR A 135 -8.93 13.05 0.44
CA TYR A 135 -9.84 12.69 -0.65
C TYR A 135 -9.61 13.55 -1.89
N ARG A 136 -9.47 14.88 -1.71
CA ARG A 136 -9.17 15.80 -2.81
C ARG A 136 -7.84 15.48 -3.47
N MET A 137 -6.77 15.41 -2.68
CA MET A 137 -5.42 15.12 -3.17
C MET A 137 -5.35 13.81 -3.97
N LEU A 138 -5.98 12.74 -3.48
CA LEU A 138 -6.00 11.46 -4.18
C LEU A 138 -6.85 11.51 -5.46
N SER A 139 -7.98 12.20 -5.43
CA SER A 139 -8.84 12.37 -6.61
C SER A 139 -8.10 13.14 -7.72
N ASP A 140 -7.39 14.21 -7.35
CA ASP A 140 -6.59 15.01 -8.28
C ASP A 140 -5.43 14.17 -8.83
N SER A 141 -4.70 13.45 -7.98
CA SER A 141 -3.61 12.55 -8.40
C SER A 141 -4.07 11.42 -9.33
N ILE A 142 -5.27 10.87 -9.11
CA ILE A 142 -5.87 9.86 -10.01
C ILE A 142 -6.22 10.48 -11.37
N ARG A 143 -6.81 11.69 -11.38
CA ARG A 143 -7.12 12.43 -12.62
C ARG A 143 -5.86 12.73 -13.40
N GLU A 144 -4.78 13.11 -12.72
CA GLU A 144 -3.49 13.31 -13.37
C GLU A 144 -2.90 11.99 -13.87
N SER A 145 -2.90 10.92 -13.09
CA SER A 145 -2.35 9.64 -13.56
C SER A 145 -3.06 9.07 -14.80
N SER A 146 -4.31 9.48 -15.04
CA SER A 146 -5.08 9.14 -16.23
C SER A 146 -4.48 9.68 -17.54
N TRP A 147 -3.79 10.83 -17.52
CA TRP A 147 -3.14 11.38 -18.71
C TRP A 147 -1.87 10.60 -19.08
N MET A 148 -1.23 9.96 -18.10
CA MET A 148 -0.02 9.17 -18.32
C MET A 148 -0.32 7.81 -18.97
N ALA A 149 -1.48 7.21 -18.70
CA ALA A 149 -1.89 5.95 -19.34
C ALA A 149 -2.28 6.13 -20.83
N ALA A 150 -2.49 7.37 -21.29
CA ALA A 150 -2.82 7.71 -22.68
C ALA A 150 -1.60 8.09 -23.53
N MET A 151 -0.39 8.06 -22.96
CA MET A 151 0.84 8.29 -23.72
C MET A 151 1.47 6.95 -24.16
N PRO A 152 1.84 6.82 -25.46
CA PRO A 152 2.40 5.59 -26.03
C PRO A 152 3.78 5.24 -25.48
#